data_AF-A0A1X1E5H4-F1
#
_entry.id   AF-A0A1X1E5H4-F1
#
_cell.length_a   1.000
_cell.length_b   1.000
_cell.length_c   1.000
_cell.angle_alpha   90.00
_cell.angle_beta   90.00
_cell.angle_gamma   90.00
#
_symmetry.space_group_name_H-M   'P 1'
#
loop_
_entity.id
_entity.type
_entity.pdbx_description
1 polymer ?
#
loop_
_entity_poly.entity_id
_entity_poly.type
_entity_poly.pdbx_seq_one_letter_code
_entity_poly.pdbx_strand_id
1 'polypeptide(L)'
;MIISLCEIVFNVVANAKEPDITHNLVLLKTRLFKPFNVKLTPVGWAALAIGLSFFFIASCISSYYVIKINRVPEGSTWLTLKATNEDFAISTSSATGVALRPSWSITSETCKTGKSQELVDYGKMSGLLHKFICGALTEKKDQEEIKKSITDFSHNQGIISFLLMVLFIVSTWFFISLVMTAVYTNKVRAVILKEQQEAFNYLT
;
A
#
# COMPACT_ATOMS: atom_id res chain seq x y z
N MET A 1 1.06 14.25 5.46
CA MET A 1 1.95 13.42 6.30
C MET A 1 2.01 11.96 5.78
N ILE A 2 2.21 11.75 4.47
CA ILE A 2 2.32 10.41 3.84
C ILE A 2 3.41 10.38 2.76
N ILE A 3 3.80 11.54 2.21
CA ILE A 3 5.12 11.72 1.54
C ILE A 3 6.25 11.22 2.48
N SER A 4 6.05 11.38 3.80
CA SER A 4 7.02 10.99 4.82
C SER A 4 7.20 9.48 5.01
N LEU A 5 6.21 8.62 4.78
CA LEU A 5 6.40 7.16 4.96
C LEU A 5 7.16 6.51 3.79
N CYS A 6 7.02 7.06 2.58
CA CYS A 6 7.84 6.65 1.44
C CYS A 6 9.30 7.10 1.61
N GLU A 7 9.52 8.31 2.16
CA GLU A 7 10.86 8.79 2.53
C GLU A 7 11.46 8.06 3.73
N ILE A 8 10.68 7.66 4.74
CA ILE A 8 11.20 6.93 5.91
C ILE A 8 11.74 5.54 5.50
N VAL A 9 11.08 4.84 4.58
CA VAL A 9 11.61 3.56 4.06
C VAL A 9 12.90 3.80 3.27
N PHE A 10 12.99 4.90 2.51
CA PHE A 10 14.22 5.28 1.81
C PHE A 10 15.36 5.68 2.77
N ASN A 11 15.05 6.40 3.86
CA ASN A 11 16.03 6.83 4.87
C ASN A 11 16.46 5.69 5.80
N VAL A 12 15.59 4.73 6.13
CA VAL A 12 15.93 3.54 6.93
C VAL A 12 16.81 2.59 6.14
N VAL A 13 16.60 2.47 4.83
CA VAL A 13 17.50 1.71 3.94
C VAL A 13 18.83 2.45 3.71
N ALA A 14 18.85 3.79 3.72
CA ALA A 14 20.08 4.58 3.58
C ALA A 14 20.90 4.72 4.87
N ASN A 15 20.30 4.59 6.07
CA ASN A 15 20.95 4.73 7.38
C ASN A 15 21.09 3.41 8.17
N ALA A 16 21.01 2.26 7.51
CA ALA A 16 21.36 0.99 8.15
C ALA A 16 22.88 0.96 8.47
N LYS A 17 23.25 1.56 9.60
CA LYS A 17 24.59 1.48 10.17
C LYS A 17 24.76 0.11 10.81
N GLU A 18 25.73 -0.62 10.29
CA GLU A 18 26.11 -1.99 10.68
C GLU A 18 26.44 -2.03 12.19
N PRO A 19 25.84 -2.93 12.99
CA PRO A 19 26.20 -3.10 14.39
C PRO A 19 27.60 -3.71 14.51
N ASP A 20 28.43 -3.02 15.29
CA ASP A 20 29.80 -3.36 15.61
C ASP A 20 29.86 -4.60 16.52
N ILE A 21 30.15 -5.75 15.91
CA ILE A 21 30.65 -6.94 16.58
C ILE A 21 31.98 -7.29 15.91
N THR A 22 32.96 -6.40 16.03
CA THR A 22 34.34 -6.67 15.62
C THR A 22 35.21 -6.94 16.84
N HIS A 23 35.59 -8.21 17.01
CA HIS A 23 37.00 -8.51 17.32
C HIS A 23 37.41 -9.96 17.08
N ASN A 24 36.48 -10.94 17.08
CA ASN A 24 36.82 -12.35 16.89
C ASN A 24 36.39 -12.98 15.55
N LEU A 25 35.64 -12.25 14.71
CA LEU A 25 35.14 -12.74 13.41
C LEU A 25 35.92 -12.20 12.20
N VAL A 26 36.94 -11.37 12.43
CA VAL A 26 37.72 -10.68 11.39
C VAL A 26 38.67 -11.63 10.63
N LEU A 27 39.15 -12.69 11.28
CA LEU A 27 40.10 -13.62 10.66
C LEU A 27 39.47 -14.70 9.76
N LEU A 28 38.17 -14.98 9.90
CA LEU A 28 37.46 -15.93 9.02
C LEU A 28 36.74 -15.24 7.84
N LYS A 29 36.33 -13.97 8.00
CA LYS A 29 35.60 -13.21 6.97
C LYS A 29 36.47 -12.79 5.78
N THR A 30 37.79 -12.65 5.97
CA THR A 30 38.70 -12.10 4.94
C THR A 30 39.10 -13.07 3.83
N ARG A 31 38.83 -14.38 3.94
CA ARG A 31 39.09 -15.33 2.84
C ARG A 31 37.89 -15.69 1.96
N LEU A 32 36.65 -15.38 2.37
CA LEU A 32 35.44 -15.88 1.67
C LEU A 32 34.56 -14.82 1.00
N PHE A 33 34.81 -13.52 1.22
CA PHE A 33 34.05 -12.46 0.58
C PHE A 33 34.97 -11.46 -0.11
N LYS A 34 35.60 -11.89 -1.21
CA LYS A 34 36.06 -10.94 -2.22
C LYS A 34 34.80 -10.40 -2.91
N PRO A 35 34.53 -9.08 -2.93
CA PRO A 35 33.38 -8.54 -3.66
C PRO A 35 33.57 -8.85 -5.14
N PHE A 36 32.91 -9.89 -5.60
CA PHE A 36 32.94 -10.30 -6.99
C PHE A 36 32.10 -9.27 -7.75
N ASN A 37 32.78 -8.30 -8.38
CA ASN A 37 32.17 -7.33 -9.28
C ASN A 37 31.72 -8.07 -10.55
N VAL A 38 30.55 -8.72 -10.48
CA VAL A 38 29.95 -9.44 -11.60
C VAL A 38 28.98 -8.51 -12.31
N LYS A 39 29.21 -8.30 -13.61
CA LYS A 39 28.26 -7.60 -14.48
C LYS A 39 27.03 -8.49 -14.68
N LEU A 40 25.92 -8.16 -14.01
CA LEU A 40 24.59 -8.67 -14.38
C LEU A 40 24.38 -8.41 -15.88
N THR A 41 23.77 -9.36 -16.59
CA THR A 41 23.37 -9.10 -17.97
C THR A 41 22.35 -7.96 -18.01
N PRO A 42 22.32 -7.13 -19.07
CA PRO A 42 21.33 -6.06 -19.20
C PRO A 42 19.89 -6.54 -19.00
N VAL A 43 19.61 -7.77 -19.45
CA VAL A 43 18.31 -8.46 -19.30
C VAL A 43 17.99 -8.76 -17.83
N GLY A 44 18.97 -9.18 -17.03
CA GLY A 44 18.78 -9.44 -15.60
C GLY A 44 18.48 -8.15 -14.81
N TRP A 45 19.16 -7.05 -15.15
CA TRP A 45 18.88 -5.74 -14.55
C TRP A 45 17.48 -5.25 -14.91
N ALA A 46 17.08 -5.42 -16.18
CA ALA A 46 15.73 -5.08 -16.63
C ALA A 46 14.65 -5.88 -15.88
N ALA A 47 14.84 -7.19 -15.73
CA ALA A 47 13.89 -8.06 -15.02
C ALA A 47 13.74 -7.68 -13.53
N LEU A 48 14.85 -7.37 -12.85
CA LEU A 48 14.83 -6.90 -11.46
C LEU A 48 14.16 -5.53 -11.32
N ALA A 49 14.44 -4.60 -12.24
CA ALA A 49 13.83 -3.27 -12.24
C ALA A 49 12.30 -3.35 -12.45
N ILE A 50 11.85 -4.17 -13.40
CA ILE A 50 10.42 -4.42 -13.66
C ILE A 50 9.76 -5.05 -12.43
N GLY A 51 10.38 -6.10 -11.86
CA GLY A 51 9.86 -6.77 -10.68
C GLY A 51 9.74 -5.83 -9.48
N LEU A 52 10.75 -4.97 -9.26
CA LEU A 52 10.74 -3.97 -8.20
C LEU A 52 9.63 -2.93 -8.42
N SER A 53 9.48 -2.42 -9.65
CA SER A 53 8.42 -1.48 -9.99
C SER A 53 7.04 -2.07 -9.73
N PHE A 54 6.80 -3.32 -10.13
CA PHE A 54 5.53 -4.00 -9.91
C PHE A 54 5.25 -4.20 -8.42
N PHE A 55 6.26 -4.61 -7.64
CA PHE A 55 6.14 -4.77 -6.20
C PHE A 55 5.77 -3.45 -5.50
N PHE A 56 6.42 -2.35 -5.86
CA PHE A 56 6.09 -1.02 -5.31
C PHE A 56 4.67 -0.59 -5.65
N ILE A 57 4.24 -0.74 -6.91
CA ILE A 57 2.88 -0.37 -7.33
C ILE A 57 1.84 -1.19 -6.57
N ALA A 58 2.02 -2.50 -6.49
CA ALA A 58 1.13 -3.40 -5.75
C ALA A 58 1.07 -3.01 -4.26
N SER A 59 2.23 -2.72 -3.65
CA SER A 59 2.28 -2.29 -2.25
C SER A 59 1.54 -0.98 -2.03
N CYS A 60 1.74 0.03 -2.88
CA CYS A 60 1.05 1.32 -2.77
C CYS A 60 -0.47 1.16 -2.85
N ILE A 61 -0.95 0.38 -3.83
CA ILE A 61 -2.38 0.14 -4.04
C ILE A 61 -2.98 -0.60 -2.84
N SER A 62 -2.37 -1.72 -2.43
CA SER A 62 -2.87 -2.51 -1.30
C SER A 62 -2.89 -1.69 -0.01
N SER A 63 -1.83 -0.93 0.29
CA SER A 63 -1.81 -0.07 1.47
C SER A 63 -2.88 1.03 1.41
N TYR A 64 -3.08 1.66 0.25
CA TYR A 64 -4.12 2.68 0.09
C TYR A 64 -5.51 2.13 0.42
N TYR A 65 -5.88 1.00 -0.17
CA TYR A 65 -7.19 0.39 0.05
C TYR A 65 -7.36 -0.15 1.47
N VAL A 66 -6.37 -0.84 2.03
CA VAL A 66 -6.43 -1.36 3.40
C VAL A 66 -6.61 -0.22 4.40
N ILE A 67 -5.87 0.89 4.24
CA ILE A 67 -6.02 2.06 5.10
C ILE A 67 -7.40 2.69 4.93
N LYS A 68 -7.89 2.83 3.70
CA LYS A 68 -9.18 3.45 3.42
C LYS A 68 -10.33 2.63 4.01
N ILE A 69 -10.28 1.31 3.84
CA ILE A 69 -11.22 0.35 4.40
C ILE A 69 -11.22 0.38 5.93
N ASN A 70 -10.04 0.36 6.57
CA ASN A 70 -9.93 0.39 8.03
C ASN A 70 -10.33 1.73 8.67
N ARG A 71 -10.48 2.80 7.87
CA ARG A 71 -10.94 4.12 8.34
C ARG A 71 -12.45 4.27 8.31
N VAL A 72 -13.18 3.35 7.68
CA VAL A 72 -14.63 3.36 7.69
C VAL A 72 -15.11 2.86 9.06
N PRO A 73 -15.89 3.65 9.81
CA PRO A 73 -16.42 3.20 11.10
C PRO A 73 -17.35 2.00 10.92
N GLU A 74 -17.38 1.12 11.92
CA GLU A 74 -18.26 -0.05 11.91
C GLU A 74 -19.73 0.36 11.72
N GLY A 75 -20.48 -0.43 10.94
CA GLY A 75 -21.88 -0.12 10.61
C GLY A 75 -22.06 1.05 9.62
N SER A 76 -20.98 1.45 8.93
CA SER A 76 -21.03 2.45 7.85
C SER A 76 -20.53 1.86 6.53
N THR A 77 -20.93 2.48 5.42
CA THR A 77 -20.48 2.13 4.07
C THR A 77 -19.70 3.29 3.46
N TRP A 78 -18.67 2.99 2.67
CA TRP A 78 -17.92 4.00 1.92
C TRP A 78 -18.57 4.25 0.57
N LEU A 79 -18.92 5.51 0.31
CA LEU A 79 -19.48 5.96 -0.96
C LEU A 79 -18.69 7.15 -1.51
N THR A 80 -18.69 7.26 -2.83
CA THR A 80 -18.10 8.40 -3.56
C THR A 80 -19.21 9.08 -4.35
N LEU A 81 -19.41 10.38 -4.12
CA LEU A 81 -20.38 11.14 -4.90
C LEU A 81 -19.76 11.47 -6.27
N LYS A 82 -20.27 10.86 -7.35
CA LYS A 82 -19.73 11.08 -8.71
C LYS A 82 -19.74 12.54 -9.17
N ALA A 83 -20.71 13.34 -8.70
CA ALA A 83 -20.86 14.74 -9.10
C ALA A 83 -19.74 15.64 -8.54
N THR A 84 -19.26 15.37 -7.33
CA THR A 84 -18.22 16.19 -6.67
C THR A 84 -16.89 15.45 -6.53
N ASN A 85 -16.87 14.15 -6.83
CA ASN A 85 -15.75 13.24 -6.61
C ASN A 85 -15.28 13.19 -5.15
N GLU A 86 -16.20 13.44 -4.21
CA GLU A 86 -15.93 13.45 -2.77
C GLU A 86 -16.29 12.09 -2.14
N ASP A 87 -15.37 11.60 -1.31
CA ASP A 87 -15.54 10.37 -0.53
C ASP A 87 -16.16 10.66 0.84
N PHE A 88 -17.19 9.91 1.20
CA PHE A 88 -17.84 9.99 2.50
C PHE A 88 -18.20 8.59 3.01
N ALA A 89 -18.26 8.45 4.33
CA ALA A 89 -18.81 7.27 5.00
C ALA A 89 -20.22 7.62 5.48
N ILE A 90 -21.20 6.75 5.21
CA ILE A 90 -22.58 6.93 5.65
C ILE A 90 -23.04 5.71 6.47
N SER A 91 -23.73 6.00 7.57
CA SER A 91 -24.45 5.07 8.42
C SER A 91 -25.95 5.35 8.35
N THR A 92 -26.76 4.56 9.04
CA THR A 92 -28.22 4.77 9.10
C THR A 92 -28.63 6.08 9.78
N SER A 93 -27.78 6.68 10.62
CA SER A 93 -28.11 7.87 11.42
C SER A 93 -27.17 9.04 11.21
N SER A 94 -26.02 8.82 10.57
CA SER A 94 -24.97 9.82 10.42
C SER A 94 -24.12 9.63 9.16
N ALA A 95 -23.44 10.68 8.72
CA ALA A 95 -22.45 10.66 7.66
C ALA A 95 -21.21 11.45 8.09
N THR A 96 -20.04 10.97 7.70
CA THR A 96 -18.73 11.56 8.06
C THR A 96 -17.79 11.56 6.87
N GLY A 97 -16.87 12.52 6.82
CA GLY A 97 -15.78 12.49 5.83
C GLY A 97 -14.83 11.30 6.04
N VAL A 98 -14.27 10.75 4.95
CA VAL A 98 -13.31 9.63 5.03
C VAL A 98 -11.90 10.14 5.36
N ALA A 99 -11.61 10.36 6.64
CA ALA A 99 -10.29 10.81 7.11
C ALA A 99 -9.95 10.24 8.50
N LEU A 100 -8.64 10.22 8.86
CA LEU A 100 -8.17 9.80 10.18
C LEU A 100 -8.76 10.66 11.31
N ARG A 101 -9.02 11.94 10.99
CA ARG A 101 -9.83 12.86 11.78
C ARG A 101 -10.82 13.52 10.81
N PRO A 102 -12.09 13.11 10.79
CA PRO A 102 -13.07 13.69 9.89
C PRO A 102 -13.21 15.18 10.20
N SER A 103 -13.10 16.02 9.16
CA SER A 103 -13.25 17.47 9.28
C SER A 103 -14.69 17.90 9.55
N TRP A 104 -15.64 17.01 9.23
CA TRP A 104 -17.07 17.20 9.37
C TRP A 104 -17.79 15.86 9.69
N SER A 105 -18.91 15.98 10.40
CA SER A 105 -19.84 14.90 10.72
C SER A 105 -21.26 15.48 10.71
N ILE A 106 -22.20 14.77 10.11
CA ILE A 106 -23.60 15.17 9.97
C ILE A 106 -24.47 14.04 10.51
N THR A 107 -25.44 14.39 11.33
CA THR A 107 -26.51 13.48 11.78
C THR A 107 -27.85 13.90 11.19
N SER A 108 -28.82 13.00 11.19
CA SER A 108 -30.19 13.30 10.77
C SER A 108 -30.79 14.52 11.51
N GLU A 109 -30.44 14.71 12.78
CA GLU A 109 -30.86 15.87 13.59
C GLU A 109 -30.21 17.17 13.11
N THR A 110 -28.91 17.14 12.76
CA THR A 110 -28.23 18.33 12.23
C THR A 110 -28.77 18.78 10.87
N CYS A 111 -29.27 17.83 10.06
CA CYS A 111 -29.99 18.15 8.82
C CYS A 111 -31.34 18.81 9.06
N LYS A 112 -32.09 18.36 10.08
CA LYS A 112 -33.41 18.95 10.42
C LYS A 112 -33.30 20.31 11.08
N THR A 113 -32.24 20.53 11.87
CA THR A 113 -32.00 21.79 12.60
C THR A 113 -31.26 22.84 11.76
N GLY A 114 -30.83 22.51 10.54
CA GLY A 114 -30.11 23.41 9.64
C GLY A 114 -28.65 23.66 10.01
N LYS A 115 -28.17 23.16 11.16
CA LYS A 115 -26.78 23.33 11.61
C LYS A 115 -25.75 22.74 10.65
N SER A 116 -26.13 21.76 9.85
CA SER A 116 -25.23 21.19 8.83
C SER A 116 -24.92 22.16 7.68
N GLN A 117 -25.69 23.24 7.51
CA GLN A 117 -25.44 24.26 6.49
C GLN A 117 -24.14 25.05 6.75
N GLU A 118 -23.79 25.25 8.03
CA GLU A 118 -22.53 25.91 8.41
C GLU A 118 -21.32 25.17 7.84
N LEU A 119 -21.38 23.84 7.66
CA LEU A 119 -20.29 23.05 7.07
C LEU A 119 -20.05 23.39 5.60
N VAL A 120 -21.09 23.80 4.88
CA VAL A 120 -21.00 24.27 3.49
C VAL A 120 -20.41 25.68 3.47
N ASP A 121 -20.90 26.54 4.36
CA ASP A 121 -20.49 27.95 4.45
C ASP A 121 -19.00 28.09 4.85
N TYR A 122 -18.51 27.21 5.72
CA TYR A 122 -17.08 27.11 6.08
C TYR A 122 -16.23 26.36 5.05
N GLY A 123 -16.79 25.96 3.91
CA GLY A 123 -16.06 25.28 2.82
C GLY A 123 -15.53 23.88 3.20
N LYS A 124 -16.10 23.24 4.23
CA LYS A 124 -15.70 21.89 4.65
C LYS A 124 -16.34 20.79 3.81
N MET A 125 -17.41 21.11 3.10
CA MET A 125 -18.19 20.18 2.29
C MET A 125 -18.86 20.92 1.13
N SER A 126 -18.95 20.28 -0.04
CA SER A 126 -19.72 20.84 -1.15
C SER A 126 -21.22 20.90 -0.82
N GLY A 127 -21.91 21.97 -1.25
CA GLY A 127 -23.35 22.12 -1.06
C GLY A 127 -24.17 21.02 -1.76
N LEU A 128 -23.62 20.42 -2.82
CA LEU A 128 -24.24 19.30 -3.54
C LEU A 128 -24.15 18.00 -2.72
N LEU A 129 -23.03 17.79 -2.02
CA LEU A 129 -22.84 16.67 -1.10
C LEU A 129 -23.72 16.82 0.14
N HIS A 130 -23.84 18.03 0.69
CA HIS A 130 -24.77 18.33 1.80
C HIS A 130 -26.20 17.93 1.48
N LYS A 131 -26.72 18.39 0.34
CA LYS A 131 -28.09 18.13 -0.10
C LYS A 131 -28.34 16.64 -0.30
N PHE A 132 -27.36 15.92 -0.87
CA PHE A 132 -27.44 14.48 -1.07
C PHE A 132 -27.50 13.73 0.27
N ILE A 133 -26.59 14.04 1.20
CA ILE A 133 -26.53 13.39 2.52
C ILE A 133 -27.80 13.66 3.33
N CYS A 134 -28.27 14.90 3.38
CA CYS A 134 -29.47 15.23 4.15
C CYS A 134 -30.76 14.65 3.53
N GLY A 135 -30.82 14.51 2.20
CA GLY A 135 -31.89 13.74 1.54
C GLY A 135 -31.86 12.28 1.97
N ALA A 136 -30.71 11.63 1.78
CA ALA A 136 -30.52 10.21 2.04
C ALA A 136 -30.73 9.81 3.52
N LEU A 137 -30.41 10.70 4.47
CA LEU A 137 -30.63 10.46 5.90
C LEU A 137 -32.09 10.66 6.34
N THR A 138 -32.89 11.40 5.57
CA THR A 138 -34.27 11.77 5.94
C THR A 138 -35.31 10.88 5.27
N GLU A 139 -35.02 10.38 4.07
CA GLU A 139 -35.94 9.57 3.28
C GLU A 139 -35.88 8.08 3.66
N LYS A 140 -37.04 7.49 4.00
CA LYS A 140 -37.11 6.08 4.46
C LYS A 140 -36.64 5.07 3.40
N LYS A 141 -36.90 5.36 2.12
CA LYS A 141 -36.49 4.50 1.00
C LYS A 141 -34.96 4.42 0.90
N ASP A 142 -34.30 5.55 1.02
CA ASP A 142 -32.84 5.64 0.96
C ASP A 142 -32.19 4.98 2.18
N GLN A 143 -32.85 4.99 3.35
CA GLN A 143 -32.36 4.26 4.52
C GLN A 143 -32.34 2.74 4.33
N GLU A 144 -33.30 2.16 3.60
CA GLU A 144 -33.26 0.73 3.27
C GLU A 144 -32.12 0.40 2.30
N GLU A 145 -31.87 1.26 1.30
CA GLU A 145 -30.75 1.13 0.38
C GLU A 145 -29.40 1.29 1.10
N ILE A 146 -29.27 2.26 2.01
CA ILE A 146 -28.09 2.44 2.87
C ILE A 146 -27.87 1.22 3.75
N LYS A 147 -28.92 0.69 4.39
CA LYS A 147 -28.81 -0.50 5.24
C LYS A 147 -28.33 -1.72 4.44
N LYS A 148 -28.85 -1.91 3.23
CA LYS A 148 -28.38 -2.95 2.30
C LYS A 148 -26.93 -2.73 1.88
N SER A 149 -26.56 -1.49 1.55
CA SER A 149 -25.17 -1.15 1.20
C SER A 149 -24.20 -1.37 2.36
N ILE A 150 -24.60 -1.09 3.61
CA ILE A 150 -23.80 -1.36 4.81
C ILE A 150 -23.58 -2.86 4.99
N THR A 151 -24.62 -3.68 4.83
CA THR A 151 -24.48 -5.14 4.97
C THR A 151 -23.62 -5.73 3.86
N ASP A 152 -23.79 -5.27 2.62
CA ASP A 152 -22.98 -5.71 1.48
C ASP A 152 -21.53 -5.25 1.62
N PHE A 153 -21.29 -4.02 2.08
CA PHE A 153 -19.95 -3.50 2.34
C PHE A 153 -19.26 -4.28 3.45
N SER A 154 -19.94 -4.52 4.58
CA SER A 154 -19.37 -5.29 5.70
C SER A 154 -19.00 -6.72 5.30
N HIS A 155 -19.86 -7.38 4.52
CA HIS A 155 -19.59 -8.74 4.03
C HIS A 155 -18.43 -8.76 3.02
N ASN A 156 -18.46 -7.86 2.04
CA ASN A 156 -17.46 -7.80 0.98
C ASN A 156 -16.14 -7.20 1.44
N GLN A 157 -16.12 -6.39 2.49
CA GLN A 157 -14.91 -5.79 3.06
C GLN A 157 -13.92 -6.86 3.50
N GLY A 158 -14.40 -7.93 4.15
CA GLY A 158 -13.57 -9.07 4.53
C GLY A 158 -12.97 -9.79 3.31
N ILE A 159 -13.80 -10.00 2.27
CA ILE A 159 -13.38 -10.67 1.03
C ILE A 159 -12.35 -9.83 0.27
N ILE A 160 -12.60 -8.53 0.10
CA ILE A 160 -11.70 -7.60 -0.59
C ILE A 160 -10.38 -7.49 0.18
N SER A 161 -10.44 -7.36 1.50
CA SER A 161 -9.24 -7.32 2.36
C SER A 161 -8.42 -8.60 2.24
N PHE A 162 -9.09 -9.76 2.26
CA PHE A 162 -8.43 -11.06 2.07
C PHE A 162 -7.77 -11.16 0.68
N LEU A 163 -8.46 -10.75 -0.38
CA LEU A 163 -7.92 -10.76 -1.74
C LEU A 163 -6.68 -9.86 -1.87
N LEU A 164 -6.72 -8.66 -1.29
CA LEU A 164 -5.57 -7.74 -1.24
C LEU A 164 -4.38 -8.34 -0.47
N MET A 165 -4.64 -9.06 0.63
CA MET A 165 -3.62 -9.75 1.41
C MET A 165 -2.95 -10.87 0.59
N VAL A 166 -3.75 -11.71 -0.08
CA VAL A 166 -3.24 -12.78 -0.95
C VAL A 166 -2.40 -12.20 -2.09
N LEU A 167 -2.86 -11.13 -2.73
CA LEU A 167 -2.11 -10.44 -3.79
C LEU A 167 -0.75 -9.95 -3.30
N PHE A 168 -0.69 -9.39 -2.09
CA PHE A 168 0.55 -8.92 -1.49
C PHE A 168 1.52 -10.06 -1.19
N ILE A 169 1.02 -11.19 -0.66
CA ILE A 169 1.83 -12.38 -0.38
C ILE A 169 2.42 -12.95 -1.68
N VAL A 170 1.60 -13.11 -2.72
CA VAL A 170 2.05 -13.63 -4.03
C VAL A 170 3.09 -12.69 -4.66
N SER A 171 2.85 -11.38 -4.61
CA SER A 171 3.81 -10.38 -5.12
C SER A 171 5.15 -10.44 -4.38
N THR A 172 5.11 -10.55 -3.05
CA THR A 172 6.32 -10.67 -2.21
C THR A 172 7.08 -11.96 -2.51
N TRP A 173 6.35 -13.08 -2.60
CA TRP A 173 6.91 -14.38 -2.97
C TRP A 173 7.62 -14.34 -4.33
N PHE A 174 6.97 -13.75 -5.33
CA PHE A 174 7.52 -13.59 -6.66
C PHE A 174 8.79 -12.72 -6.66
N PHE A 175 8.76 -11.61 -5.93
CA PHE A 175 9.92 -10.72 -5.81
C PHE A 175 11.12 -11.40 -5.15
N ILE A 176 10.91 -12.11 -4.04
CA ILE A 176 11.97 -12.90 -3.38
C ILE A 176 12.54 -13.95 -4.33
N SER A 177 11.68 -14.62 -5.09
CA SER A 177 12.11 -15.62 -6.09
C SER A 177 13.03 -15.01 -7.15
N LEU A 178 12.68 -13.83 -7.69
CA LEU A 178 13.52 -13.12 -8.65
C LEU A 178 14.89 -12.73 -8.07
N VAL A 179 14.91 -12.22 -6.85
CA VAL A 179 16.16 -11.83 -6.17
C VAL A 179 17.04 -13.07 -5.95
N MET A 180 16.46 -14.17 -5.48
CA MET A 180 17.19 -15.43 -5.30
C MET A 180 17.77 -15.92 -6.62
N THR A 181 16.98 -15.99 -7.69
CA THR A 181 17.46 -16.38 -9.02
C THR A 181 18.64 -15.50 -9.47
N ALA A 182 18.54 -14.18 -9.33
CA ALA A 182 19.63 -13.27 -9.70
C ALA A 182 20.92 -13.55 -8.91
N VAL A 183 20.81 -13.77 -7.59
CA VAL A 183 21.96 -14.09 -6.73
C VAL A 183 22.60 -15.43 -7.12
N TYR A 184 21.79 -16.47 -7.35
CA TYR A 184 22.31 -17.79 -7.74
C TYR A 184 22.96 -17.78 -9.11
N THR A 185 22.32 -17.17 -10.11
CA THR A 185 22.88 -17.06 -11.46
C THR A 185 24.23 -16.34 -11.45
N ASN A 186 24.37 -15.29 -10.64
CA ASN A 186 25.64 -14.59 -10.48
C ASN A 186 26.73 -15.47 -9.86
N LYS A 187 26.41 -16.22 -8.79
CA LYS A 187 27.35 -17.14 -8.15
C LYS A 187 27.84 -18.20 -9.12
N VAL A 188 26.92 -18.84 -9.84
CA VAL A 188 27.25 -19.88 -10.83
C VAL A 188 28.10 -19.31 -11.95
N ARG A 189 27.73 -18.14 -12.50
CA ARG A 189 28.50 -17.48 -13.56
C ARG A 189 29.92 -17.13 -13.12
N ALA A 190 30.09 -16.64 -11.89
CA ALA A 190 31.40 -16.35 -11.33
C ALA A 190 32.29 -17.59 -11.24
N VAL A 191 31.72 -18.73 -10.81
CA VAL A 191 32.43 -20.02 -10.75
C VAL A 191 32.83 -20.49 -12.16
N ILE A 192 31.91 -20.45 -13.13
CA ILE A 192 32.21 -20.86 -14.51
C ILE A 192 33.33 -20.01 -15.12
N LEU A 193 33.31 -18.69 -14.93
CA LEU A 193 34.37 -17.80 -15.44
C LEU A 193 35.73 -18.10 -14.80
N LYS A 194 35.75 -18.47 -13.52
CA LYS A 194 36.98 -18.87 -12.82
C LYS A 194 37.57 -20.16 -13.40
N GLU A 195 36.73 -21.19 -13.58
CA GLU A 195 37.14 -22.48 -14.18
C GLU A 195 37.65 -22.30 -15.61
N GLN A 196 36.97 -21.47 -16.42
CA GLN A 196 37.40 -21.15 -17.79
C GLN A 196 38.80 -20.49 -17.82
N GLN A 197 39.07 -19.59 -16.87
CA GLN A 197 40.34 -18.90 -16.81
C GLN A 197 41.48 -19.80 -16.31
N GLU A 198 41.21 -20.69 -15.35
CA GLU A 198 42.16 -21.71 -14.92
C GLU A 198 42.50 -22.68 -16.07
N ALA A 199 41.49 -23.17 -16.80
CA ALA A 199 41.70 -24.05 -17.96
C ALA A 199 42.55 -23.38 -19.06
N PHE A 200 42.33 -22.09 -19.32
CA PHE A 200 43.13 -21.33 -20.30
C PHE A 200 44.60 -21.20 -19.88
N ASN A 201 44.86 -21.01 -18.58
CA ASN A 201 46.23 -20.94 -18.04
C ASN A 201 46.97 -22.28 -18.08
N TYR A 202 46.28 -23.43 -18.12
CA TYR A 202 46.92 -24.74 -18.29
C TYR A 202 47.28 -25.04 -19.75
N LEU A 203 46.69 -24.32 -20.72
CA LEU A 203 46.89 -24.53 -22.15
C LEU A 203 47.92 -23.56 -22.78
N THR A 204 48.35 -22.53 -22.05
CA THR A 204 49.30 -21.50 -22.50
C THR A 204 50.61 -21.61 -21.72
#